data_AF-A0A1Y4LVA9-F1
#
_entry.id   AF-A0A1Y4LVA9-F1
#
_cell.length_a   1.000
_cell.length_b   1.000
_cell.length_c   1.000
_cell.angle_alpha   90.00
_cell.angle_beta   90.00
_cell.angle_gamma   90.00
#
_symmetry.space_group_name_H-M   'P 1'
#
loop_
_entity.id
_entity.type
_entity.pdbx_description
1 polymer ?
#
loop_
_entity_poly.entity_id
_entity_poly.type
_entity_poly.pdbx_seq_one_letter_code
_entity_poly.pdbx_strand_id
1 'polypeptide(L)'
;MNKQFTEIIDIAKQSFHDHDEKDMKINYILSRKGGENSPSYLCLASSRSDPDEIRCITMDNDNQINYQNVPDWDFNIDDYLLSDLEDGYQIEYMTLEDHYNIWCAIEEWKDDIQHQDGLYSYLDHCKKNGITPEAISLLGLENVDITNLYQERNENYKIIGETKVGDQSIVIAHNPKSPSPFVTWKTTPTRTRGFDIGHYYSRFKDAYEDYKKRCNEMMEDHLNIQYRKIKPKNKEHVR
;
A
#
# COMPACT_ATOMS: atom_id res chain seq x y z
N MET A 1 14.06 -15.35 -2.28
CA MET A 1 13.95 -14.76 -0.93
C MET A 1 15.11 -13.80 -0.76
N ASN A 2 14.86 -12.55 -0.34
CA ASN A 2 15.89 -11.52 -0.21
C ASN A 2 16.89 -11.91 0.89
N LYS A 3 18.21 -11.86 0.63
CA LYS A 3 19.24 -12.31 1.57
C LYS A 3 19.16 -11.57 2.91
N GLN A 4 18.88 -10.27 2.87
CA GLN A 4 18.73 -9.42 4.05
C GLN A 4 17.49 -9.79 4.90
N PHE A 5 16.42 -10.29 4.27
CA PHE A 5 15.21 -10.69 4.96
C PHE A 5 15.41 -11.98 5.80
N THR A 6 16.18 -12.92 5.28
CA THR A 6 16.54 -14.12 6.06
C THR A 6 17.43 -13.77 7.25
N GLU A 7 18.37 -12.84 7.05
CA GLU A 7 19.25 -12.35 8.12
C GLU A 7 18.46 -11.72 9.27
N ILE A 8 17.44 -10.90 9.01
CA ILE A 8 16.63 -10.29 10.08
C ILE A 8 15.78 -11.32 10.85
N ILE A 9 15.24 -12.34 10.17
CA ILE A 9 14.52 -13.42 10.83
C ILE A 9 15.45 -14.18 11.78
N ASP A 10 16.67 -14.48 11.33
CA ASP A 10 17.64 -15.23 12.13
C ASP A 10 18.11 -14.40 13.34
N ILE A 11 18.30 -13.09 13.16
CA ILE A 11 18.57 -12.15 14.26
C ILE A 11 17.44 -12.16 15.27
N ALA A 12 16.18 -12.00 14.84
CA ALA A 12 15.03 -12.00 15.74
C ALA A 12 14.94 -13.31 16.54
N LYS A 13 15.11 -14.46 15.86
CA LYS A 13 15.13 -15.78 16.51
C LYS A 13 16.27 -15.94 17.50
N GLN A 14 17.46 -15.43 17.18
CA GLN A 14 18.59 -15.45 18.11
C GLN A 14 18.29 -14.59 19.34
N SER A 15 17.74 -13.39 19.16
CA SER A 15 17.34 -12.53 20.28
C SER A 15 16.30 -13.19 21.18
N PHE A 16 15.30 -13.88 20.62
CA PHE A 16 14.36 -14.68 21.40
C PHE A 16 15.06 -15.79 22.19
N HIS A 17 16.02 -16.48 21.57
CA HIS A 17 16.79 -17.53 22.23
C HIS A 17 17.64 -17.00 23.39
N ASP A 18 18.30 -15.86 23.21
CA ASP A 18 19.18 -15.24 24.21
C ASP A 18 18.40 -14.75 25.45
N HIS A 19 17.11 -14.47 25.30
CA HIS A 19 16.20 -14.08 26.38
C HIS A 19 15.35 -15.26 26.93
N ASP A 20 15.58 -16.49 26.45
CA ASP A 20 14.82 -17.71 26.79
C ASP A 20 13.32 -17.69 26.40
N GLU A 21 12.95 -16.91 25.38
CA GLU A 21 11.58 -16.73 24.90
C GLU A 21 11.32 -17.46 23.58
N LYS A 22 11.55 -18.78 23.58
CA LYS A 22 11.64 -19.59 22.34
C LYS A 22 10.31 -19.82 21.62
N ASP A 23 9.18 -19.52 22.26
CA ASP A 23 7.84 -19.70 21.71
C ASP A 23 7.31 -18.45 20.98
N MET A 24 8.10 -17.38 20.90
CA MET A 24 7.75 -16.17 20.16
C MET A 24 7.47 -16.45 18.67
N LYS A 25 6.37 -15.91 18.16
CA LYS A 25 5.96 -15.87 16.75
C LYS A 25 6.12 -14.45 16.24
N ILE A 26 6.89 -14.27 15.17
CA ILE A 26 6.95 -12.99 14.44
C ILE A 26 5.59 -12.71 13.80
N ASN A 27 4.97 -11.58 14.15
CA ASN A 27 3.71 -11.13 13.55
C ASN A 27 3.97 -10.34 12.26
N TYR A 28 4.91 -9.38 12.31
CA TYR A 28 5.32 -8.62 11.15
C TYR A 28 6.77 -8.13 11.23
N ILE A 29 7.35 -7.88 10.06
CA ILE A 29 8.65 -7.23 9.91
C ILE A 29 8.49 -6.04 8.98
N LEU A 30 8.97 -4.90 9.43
CA LEU A 30 9.03 -3.65 8.68
C LEU A 30 10.48 -3.30 8.32
N SER A 31 10.67 -2.68 7.17
CA SER A 31 11.95 -2.09 6.79
C SER A 31 11.76 -0.63 6.37
N ARG A 32 12.74 0.22 6.66
CA ARG A 32 12.82 1.57 6.13
C ARG A 32 14.22 1.80 5.60
N LYS A 33 14.34 2.37 4.40
CA LYS A 33 15.67 2.74 3.87
C LYS A 33 16.26 3.87 4.70
N GLY A 34 17.34 3.58 5.42
CA GLY A 34 18.15 4.58 6.11
C GLY A 34 19.08 5.33 5.16
N GLY A 35 19.65 6.44 5.63
CA GLY A 35 20.77 7.11 4.96
C GLY A 35 22.00 6.21 4.84
N GLU A 36 22.81 6.44 3.80
CA GLU A 36 24.05 5.70 3.44
C GLU A 36 23.93 4.18 3.16
N ASN A 37 22.74 3.70 2.75
CA ASN A 37 22.47 2.37 2.18
C ASN A 37 22.21 1.19 3.16
N SER A 38 22.02 1.43 4.45
CA SER A 38 21.53 0.39 5.38
C SER A 38 20.05 0.60 5.71
N PRO A 39 19.17 -0.39 5.50
CA PRO A 39 17.80 -0.32 6.00
C PRO A 39 17.74 -0.54 7.52
N SER A 40 16.93 0.26 8.21
CA SER A 40 16.53 0.00 9.59
C SER A 40 15.36 -0.97 9.61
N TYR A 41 15.37 -1.92 10.53
CA TYR A 41 14.31 -2.93 10.66
C TYR A 41 13.58 -2.81 11.99
N LEU A 42 12.29 -3.14 11.94
CA LEU A 42 11.45 -3.30 13.11
C LEU A 42 10.73 -4.65 12.99
N CYS A 43 10.77 -5.44 14.04
CA CYS A 43 10.14 -6.75 14.11
C CYS A 43 9.24 -6.78 15.34
N LEU A 44 7.96 -7.05 15.14
CA LEU A 44 7.02 -7.29 16.22
C LEU A 44 6.73 -8.79 16.30
N ALA A 45 6.80 -9.34 17.51
CA ALA A 45 6.50 -10.73 17.79
C ALA A 45 5.65 -10.87 19.05
N SER A 46 4.84 -11.91 19.10
CA SER A 46 4.00 -12.25 20.25
C SER A 46 4.24 -13.70 20.65
N SER A 47 4.06 -14.02 21.92
CA SER A 47 4.15 -15.41 22.38
C SER A 47 3.04 -16.26 21.76
N ARG A 48 3.35 -17.54 21.50
CA ARG A 48 2.36 -18.52 21.05
C ARG A 48 1.49 -19.03 22.20
N SER A 49 1.99 -18.96 23.43
CA SER A 49 1.30 -19.42 24.63
C SER A 49 0.47 -18.32 25.26
N ASP A 50 0.93 -17.08 25.18
CA ASP A 50 0.25 -15.88 25.69
C ASP A 50 0.39 -14.71 24.69
N PRO A 51 -0.60 -14.48 23.81
CA PRO A 51 -0.53 -13.43 22.79
C PRO A 51 -0.34 -12.00 23.33
N ASP A 52 -0.61 -11.77 24.62
CA ASP A 52 -0.42 -10.48 25.28
C ASP A 52 1.07 -10.22 25.61
N GLU A 53 1.91 -11.25 25.60
CA GLU A 53 3.36 -11.09 25.71
C GLU A 53 3.97 -10.69 24.36
N ILE A 54 4.14 -9.38 24.18
CA ILE A 54 4.63 -8.79 22.93
C ILE A 54 6.07 -8.32 23.07
N ARG A 55 6.86 -8.54 22.02
CA ARG A 55 8.25 -8.09 21.89
C ARG A 55 8.43 -7.28 20.63
N CYS A 56 9.14 -6.17 20.77
CA CYS A 56 9.60 -5.39 19.64
C CYS A 56 11.13 -5.48 19.58
N ILE A 57 11.63 -5.75 18.38
CA ILE A 57 13.06 -5.78 18.09
C ILE A 57 13.32 -4.72 17.03
N THR A 58 14.18 -3.76 17.34
CA THR A 58 14.61 -2.75 16.37
C THR A 58 16.08 -2.94 16.05
N MET A 59 16.42 -2.83 14.78
CA MET A 59 17.81 -2.82 14.31
C MET A 59 18.08 -1.50 13.60
N ASP A 60 19.03 -0.73 14.11
CA ASP A 60 19.45 0.54 13.50
C ASP A 60 20.50 0.33 12.38
N ASN A 61 20.96 1.44 11.80
CA ASN A 61 21.91 1.43 10.67
C ASN A 61 23.32 0.95 11.08
N ASP A 62 23.64 0.96 12.39
CA ASP A 62 24.90 0.50 12.95
C ASP A 62 24.81 -0.97 13.39
N ASN A 63 23.75 -1.67 13.00
CA ASN A 63 23.41 -3.03 13.41
C ASN A 63 23.28 -3.20 14.94
N GLN A 64 22.98 -2.13 15.67
CA GLN A 64 22.64 -2.27 17.09
C GLN A 64 21.22 -2.82 17.19
N ILE A 65 21.10 -3.90 17.96
CA ILE A 65 19.84 -4.59 18.21
C ILE A 65 19.32 -4.11 19.57
N ASN A 66 18.12 -3.54 19.56
CA ASN A 66 17.37 -3.28 20.78
C ASN A 66 16.22 -4.27 20.89
N TYR A 67 16.02 -4.79 22.09
CA TYR A 67 15.03 -5.79 22.41
C TYR A 67 14.18 -5.27 23.56
N GLN A 68 12.88 -5.11 23.32
CA GLN A 68 11.98 -4.48 24.29
C GLN A 68 10.68 -5.26 24.46
N ASN A 69 10.21 -5.32 25.70
CA ASN A 69 8.86 -5.74 26.03
C ASN A 69 7.89 -4.60 25.68
N VAL A 70 6.83 -4.94 24.93
CA VAL A 70 5.70 -4.04 24.68
C VAL A 70 4.57 -4.48 25.62
N PRO A 71 4.18 -3.65 26.60
CA PRO A 71 3.05 -3.97 27.45
C PRO A 71 1.76 -4.09 26.63
N ASP A 72 0.92 -5.06 26.97
CA ASP A 72 -0.39 -5.31 26.37
C ASP A 72 -1.27 -4.06 26.33
N TRP A 73 -1.31 -3.29 27.43
CA TRP A 73 -2.08 -2.06 27.55
C TRP A 73 -1.56 -0.90 26.69
N ASP A 74 -0.31 -0.97 26.25
CA ASP A 74 0.33 0.04 25.41
C ASP A 74 0.15 -0.29 23.91
N PHE A 75 0.03 -1.58 23.59
CA PHE A 75 -0.07 -2.03 22.21
C PHE A 75 -1.40 -1.65 21.57
N ASN A 76 -1.32 -0.93 20.45
CA ASN A 76 -2.44 -0.72 19.54
C ASN A 76 -1.92 -0.58 18.11
N ILE A 77 -2.76 -0.94 17.12
CA ILE A 77 -2.33 -0.93 15.73
C ILE A 77 -2.01 0.47 15.19
N ASP A 78 -2.61 1.51 15.76
CA ASP A 78 -2.50 2.89 15.29
C ASP A 78 -1.12 3.47 15.65
N ASP A 79 -0.73 3.39 16.92
CA ASP A 79 0.56 3.91 17.42
C ASP A 79 1.76 3.02 17.10
N TYR A 80 1.54 1.76 16.69
CA TYR A 80 2.61 0.83 16.31
C TYR A 80 2.69 0.65 14.79
N LEU A 81 1.78 -0.13 14.19
CA LEU A 81 1.89 -0.47 12.78
C LEU A 81 1.63 0.74 11.87
N LEU A 82 0.55 1.49 12.12
CA LEU A 82 0.16 2.58 11.22
C LEU A 82 1.12 3.77 11.33
N SER A 83 1.52 4.16 12.53
CA SER A 83 2.53 5.21 12.76
C SER A 83 3.86 4.90 12.03
N ASP A 84 4.37 3.66 12.13
CA ASP A 84 5.60 3.24 11.46
C ASP A 84 5.45 3.33 9.92
N LEU A 85 4.31 2.90 9.39
CA LEU A 85 4.04 2.99 7.95
C LEU A 85 3.93 4.44 7.48
N GLU A 86 3.40 5.34 8.32
CA GLU A 86 3.36 6.78 8.07
C GLU A 86 4.79 7.39 8.07
N ASP A 87 5.65 6.89 8.95
CA ASP A 87 7.08 7.23 9.07
C ASP A 87 7.97 6.63 7.97
N GLY A 88 7.35 6.00 6.96
CA GLY A 88 8.00 5.53 5.74
C GLY A 88 8.55 4.11 5.82
N TYR A 89 8.18 3.34 6.83
CA TYR A 89 8.44 1.90 6.83
C TYR A 89 7.57 1.17 5.80
N GLN A 90 8.06 0.00 5.36
CA GLN A 90 7.40 -0.89 4.42
C GLN A 90 7.30 -2.28 5.03
N ILE A 91 6.17 -2.95 4.83
CA ILE A 91 5.94 -4.32 5.30
C ILE A 91 6.75 -5.28 4.43
N GLU A 92 7.74 -5.94 5.03
CA GLU A 92 8.52 -7.01 4.40
C GLU A 92 7.89 -8.38 4.64
N TYR A 93 7.22 -8.54 5.79
CA TYR A 93 6.58 -9.79 6.17
C TYR A 93 5.39 -9.55 7.07
N MET A 94 4.33 -10.29 6.79
CA MET A 94 3.16 -10.48 7.64
C MET A 94 2.45 -11.74 7.12
N THR A 95 1.89 -12.56 8.00
CA THR A 95 1.10 -13.72 7.54
C THR A 95 -0.32 -13.32 7.18
N LEU A 96 -1.04 -14.17 6.42
CA LEU A 96 -2.45 -13.90 6.12
C LEU A 96 -3.32 -13.86 7.39
N GLU A 97 -2.98 -14.66 8.41
CA GLU A 97 -3.62 -14.64 9.73
C GLU A 97 -3.37 -13.31 10.45
N ASP A 98 -2.12 -12.82 10.44
CA ASP A 98 -1.79 -11.53 11.07
C ASP A 98 -2.45 -10.36 10.30
N HIS A 99 -2.54 -10.42 8.96
CA HIS A 99 -3.33 -9.47 8.18
C HIS A 99 -4.81 -9.47 8.57
N TYR A 100 -5.41 -10.64 8.79
CA TYR A 100 -6.78 -10.76 9.27
C TYR A 100 -6.98 -10.08 10.62
N ASN A 101 -6.07 -10.31 11.58
CA ASN A 101 -6.13 -9.66 12.89
C ASN A 101 -6.06 -8.12 12.78
N ILE A 102 -5.19 -7.61 11.90
CA ILE A 102 -5.12 -6.17 11.62
C ILE A 102 -6.42 -5.66 10.97
N TRP A 103 -7.06 -6.43 10.09
CA TRP A 103 -8.34 -6.03 9.48
C TRP A 103 -9.46 -5.96 10.51
N CYS A 104 -9.54 -6.92 11.43
CA CYS A 104 -10.48 -6.87 12.55
C CYS A 104 -10.27 -5.62 13.40
N ALA A 105 -9.02 -5.34 13.79
CA ALA A 105 -8.69 -4.15 14.57
C ALA A 105 -9.01 -2.85 13.83
N ILE A 106 -8.69 -2.74 12.53
CA ILE A 106 -9.04 -1.56 11.73
C ILE A 106 -10.56 -1.39 11.67
N GLU A 107 -11.32 -2.45 11.41
CA GLU A 107 -12.78 -2.34 11.28
C GLU A 107 -13.45 -1.91 12.59
N GLU A 108 -12.93 -2.38 13.73
CA GLU A 108 -13.39 -2.00 15.07
C GLU A 108 -13.07 -0.53 15.40
N TRP A 109 -11.87 -0.06 15.06
CA TRP A 109 -11.34 1.25 15.50
C TRP A 109 -11.29 2.32 14.40
N LYS A 110 -11.84 2.06 13.20
CA LYS A 110 -11.70 2.92 12.00
C LYS A 110 -12.01 4.40 12.19
N ASP A 111 -12.95 4.74 13.08
CA ASP A 111 -13.37 6.11 13.32
C ASP A 111 -12.41 6.87 14.27
N ASP A 112 -11.59 6.14 15.03
CA ASP A 112 -10.65 6.68 16.02
C ASP A 112 -9.18 6.63 15.57
N ILE A 113 -8.88 6.01 14.42
CA ILE A 113 -7.53 5.95 13.84
C ILE A 113 -7.00 7.38 13.57
N GLN A 114 -5.86 7.72 14.17
CA GLN A 114 -5.17 8.99 14.01
C GLN A 114 -4.16 8.96 12.85
N HIS A 115 -3.43 7.84 12.65
CA HIS A 115 -2.40 7.70 11.61
C HIS A 115 -3.02 7.30 10.26
N GLN A 116 -3.77 8.24 9.68
CA GLN A 116 -4.53 8.03 8.44
C GLN A 116 -3.62 7.77 7.24
N ASP A 117 -2.45 8.40 7.15
CA ASP A 117 -1.54 8.16 6.03
C ASP A 117 -0.85 6.79 6.18
N GLY A 118 -0.60 6.35 7.41
CA GLY A 118 -0.25 4.97 7.75
C GLY A 118 -1.29 3.93 7.32
N LEU A 119 -2.57 4.17 7.63
CA LEU A 119 -3.68 3.34 7.18
C LEU A 119 -3.73 3.20 5.66
N TYR A 120 -3.55 4.30 4.92
CA TYR A 120 -3.51 4.24 3.47
C TYR A 120 -2.32 3.46 2.92
N SER A 121 -1.13 3.61 3.54
CA SER A 121 0.05 2.81 3.20
C SER A 121 -0.20 1.31 3.42
N TYR A 122 -0.87 0.94 4.52
CA TYR A 122 -1.26 -0.45 4.78
C TYR A 122 -2.25 -1.00 3.73
N LEU A 123 -3.31 -0.25 3.42
CA LEU A 123 -4.31 -0.66 2.43
C LEU A 123 -3.73 -0.75 1.01
N ASP A 124 -2.80 0.15 0.66
CA ASP A 124 -2.07 0.10 -0.60
C ASP A 124 -1.16 -1.15 -0.67
N HIS A 125 -0.48 -1.49 0.43
CA HIS A 125 0.29 -2.73 0.54
C HIS A 125 -0.62 -3.96 0.35
N CYS A 126 -1.77 -4.01 1.02
CA CYS A 126 -2.73 -5.11 0.89
C CYS A 126 -3.16 -5.30 -0.57
N LYS A 127 -3.55 -4.21 -1.24
CA LYS A 127 -3.95 -4.20 -2.64
C LYS A 127 -2.84 -4.69 -3.57
N LYS A 128 -1.61 -4.22 -3.38
CA LYS A 128 -0.44 -4.60 -4.20
C LYS A 128 -0.04 -6.06 -4.04
N ASN A 129 -0.22 -6.63 -2.85
CA ASN A 129 0.18 -8.00 -2.51
C ASN A 129 -0.97 -9.01 -2.59
N GLY A 130 -2.16 -8.59 -3.05
CA GLY A 130 -3.30 -9.49 -3.23
C GLY A 130 -3.95 -9.94 -1.91
N ILE A 131 -3.82 -9.14 -0.84
CA ILE A 131 -4.54 -9.33 0.41
C ILE A 131 -5.94 -8.72 0.20
N THR A 132 -6.88 -9.57 -0.21
CA THR A 132 -8.27 -9.20 -0.51
C THR A 132 -9.24 -9.88 0.46
N PRO A 133 -10.51 -9.46 0.54
CA PRO A 133 -11.52 -10.14 1.35
C PRO A 133 -11.66 -11.62 0.97
N GLU A 134 -11.56 -11.94 -0.33
CA GLU A 134 -11.58 -13.32 -0.81
C GLU A 134 -10.37 -14.10 -0.32
N ALA A 135 -9.16 -13.52 -0.35
CA ALA A 135 -7.96 -14.16 0.17
C ALA A 135 -8.09 -14.44 1.67
N ILE A 136 -8.55 -13.47 2.45
CA ILE A 136 -8.76 -13.61 3.90
C ILE A 136 -9.83 -14.67 4.22
N SER A 137 -10.91 -14.74 3.42
CA SER A 137 -11.97 -15.73 3.61
C SER A 137 -11.48 -17.19 3.54
N LEU A 138 -10.32 -17.44 2.91
CA LEU A 138 -9.70 -18.76 2.85
C LEU A 138 -9.26 -19.28 4.23
N LEU A 139 -9.11 -18.40 5.22
CA LEU A 139 -8.84 -18.78 6.61
C LEU A 139 -10.05 -19.46 7.28
N GLY A 140 -11.26 -19.31 6.71
CA GLY A 140 -12.49 -19.85 7.30
C GLY A 140 -12.94 -19.11 8.57
N LEU A 141 -12.47 -17.89 8.77
CA LEU A 141 -12.81 -17.00 9.89
C LEU A 141 -13.98 -16.08 9.53
N GLU A 142 -14.33 -15.15 10.42
CA GLU A 142 -15.40 -14.17 10.17
C GLU A 142 -15.07 -13.27 8.98
N ASN A 143 -16.10 -12.84 8.24
CA ASN A 143 -15.88 -11.97 7.10
C ASN A 143 -15.60 -10.55 7.56
N VAL A 144 -14.47 -10.00 7.13
CA VAL A 144 -14.06 -8.62 7.33
C VAL A 144 -13.63 -8.02 5.99
N ASP A 145 -14.03 -6.77 5.72
CA ASP A 145 -13.68 -6.06 4.50
C ASP A 145 -13.45 -4.58 4.79
N ILE A 146 -12.18 -4.19 4.77
CA ILE A 146 -11.73 -2.80 4.95
C ILE A 146 -11.34 -2.14 3.62
N THR A 147 -11.58 -2.80 2.48
CA THR A 147 -11.12 -2.29 1.18
C THR A 147 -11.83 -1.01 0.76
N ASN A 148 -13.03 -0.77 1.28
CA ASN A 148 -13.77 0.48 1.15
C ASN A 148 -13.06 1.69 1.79
N LEU A 149 -12.16 1.47 2.76
CA LEU A 149 -11.36 2.52 3.38
C LEU A 149 -10.21 2.98 2.46
N TYR A 150 -9.83 2.18 1.46
CA TYR A 150 -8.72 2.50 0.59
C TYR A 150 -9.05 3.74 -0.25
N GLN A 151 -8.19 4.74 -0.11
CA GLN A 151 -8.28 5.93 -0.90
C GLN A 151 -7.02 6.11 -1.74
N GLU A 152 -7.14 5.86 -3.04
CA GLU A 152 -6.03 6.09 -3.98
C GLU A 152 -5.63 7.58 -3.96
N ARG A 153 -4.32 7.82 -3.88
CA ARG A 153 -3.70 9.15 -3.90
C ARG A 153 -2.53 9.18 -4.87
N ASN A 154 -2.27 10.36 -5.40
CA ASN A 154 -0.99 10.69 -6.02
C ASN A 154 -0.46 11.96 -5.35
N GLU A 155 0.71 11.87 -4.74
CA GLU A 155 1.19 12.86 -3.77
C GLU A 155 0.08 13.14 -2.72
N ASN A 156 -0.21 14.41 -2.45
CA ASN A 156 -1.23 14.83 -1.49
C ASN A 156 -2.64 14.95 -2.12
N TYR A 157 -2.87 14.45 -3.34
CA TYR A 157 -4.17 14.52 -4.01
C TYR A 157 -4.90 13.18 -3.98
N LYS A 158 -6.13 13.22 -3.48
CA LYS A 158 -7.10 12.13 -3.49
C LYS A 158 -7.63 11.90 -4.90
N ILE A 159 -7.46 10.71 -5.48
CA ILE A 159 -8.12 10.36 -6.75
C ILE A 159 -9.63 10.26 -6.51
N ILE A 160 -10.41 11.11 -7.18
CA ILE A 160 -11.87 11.21 -7.01
C ILE A 160 -12.65 10.74 -8.25
N GLY A 161 -11.96 10.41 -9.34
CA GLY A 161 -12.56 9.82 -10.54
C GLY A 161 -11.54 9.27 -11.52
N GLU A 162 -11.96 8.26 -12.30
CA GLU A 162 -11.12 7.58 -13.28
C GLU A 162 -11.94 7.15 -14.51
N THR A 163 -11.37 7.30 -15.70
CA THR A 163 -11.87 6.70 -16.94
C THR A 163 -10.76 5.90 -17.60
N LYS A 164 -11.04 4.65 -17.95
CA LYS A 164 -10.08 3.70 -18.57
C LYS A 164 -10.47 3.44 -20.02
N VAL A 165 -9.50 3.50 -20.93
CA VAL A 165 -9.67 3.06 -22.33
C VAL A 165 -8.43 2.29 -22.76
N GLY A 166 -8.59 0.99 -23.00
CA GLY A 166 -7.47 0.10 -23.34
C GLY A 166 -6.41 0.07 -22.23
N ASP A 167 -5.18 0.42 -22.59
CA ASP A 167 -4.02 0.48 -21.69
C ASP A 167 -3.78 1.88 -21.10
N GLN A 168 -4.66 2.84 -21.35
CA GLN A 168 -4.58 4.21 -20.85
C GLN A 168 -5.71 4.53 -19.88
N SER A 169 -5.43 5.47 -18.98
CA SER A 169 -6.38 5.99 -18.02
C SER A 169 -6.20 7.50 -17.85
N ILE A 170 -7.30 8.21 -17.64
CA ILE A 170 -7.31 9.60 -17.19
C ILE A 170 -7.97 9.62 -15.80
N VAL A 171 -7.33 10.28 -14.85
CA VAL A 171 -7.84 10.47 -13.49
C VAL A 171 -8.06 11.95 -13.20
N ILE A 172 -8.98 12.23 -12.28
CA ILE A 172 -9.18 13.54 -11.65
C ILE A 172 -9.00 13.38 -10.14
N ALA A 173 -8.27 14.31 -9.54
CA ALA A 173 -7.88 14.26 -8.13
C ALA A 173 -8.10 15.60 -7.42
N HIS A 174 -8.17 15.55 -6.09
CA HIS A 174 -8.49 16.69 -5.24
C HIS A 174 -7.60 16.76 -3.98
N ASN A 175 -7.08 17.96 -3.70
CA ASN A 175 -6.40 18.32 -2.46
C ASN A 175 -6.89 19.70 -2.01
N PRO A 176 -7.78 19.81 -1.01
CA PRO A 176 -8.34 21.09 -0.57
C PRO A 176 -7.29 22.03 0.07
N LYS A 177 -6.12 21.50 0.48
CA LYS A 177 -5.04 22.29 1.08
C LYS A 177 -4.07 22.87 0.03
N SER A 178 -4.18 22.46 -1.24
CA SER A 178 -3.31 22.94 -2.32
C SER A 178 -3.78 24.29 -2.89
N PRO A 179 -2.88 25.20 -3.31
CA PRO A 179 -3.24 26.39 -4.07
C PRO A 179 -4.01 26.09 -5.36
N SER A 180 -3.76 24.92 -5.95
CA SER A 180 -4.52 24.37 -7.07
C SER A 180 -5.20 23.08 -6.62
N PRO A 181 -6.43 23.13 -6.07
CA PRO A 181 -7.02 21.99 -5.40
C PRO A 181 -7.35 20.82 -6.30
N PHE A 182 -7.48 21.03 -7.61
CA PHE A 182 -7.88 19.99 -8.55
C PHE A 182 -6.79 19.73 -9.58
N VAL A 183 -6.64 18.47 -9.98
CA VAL A 183 -5.66 18.07 -10.99
C VAL A 183 -6.19 16.91 -11.81
N THR A 184 -5.84 16.88 -13.10
CA THR A 184 -6.06 15.73 -13.97
C THR A 184 -4.72 15.14 -14.38
N TRP A 185 -4.60 13.81 -14.36
CA TRP A 185 -3.40 13.10 -14.80
C TRP A 185 -3.74 12.05 -15.85
N LYS A 186 -2.78 11.77 -16.74
CA LYS A 186 -2.79 10.58 -17.59
C LYS A 186 -1.98 9.50 -16.89
N THR A 187 -2.43 8.26 -16.96
CA THR A 187 -1.73 7.12 -16.35
C THR A 187 -2.12 5.83 -17.10
N THR A 188 -1.72 4.68 -16.57
CA THR A 188 -2.19 3.37 -16.99
C THR A 188 -3.19 2.83 -15.96
N PRO A 189 -4.13 1.94 -16.34
CA PRO A 189 -5.06 1.33 -15.38
C PRO A 189 -4.40 0.63 -14.19
N THR A 190 -3.17 0.15 -14.38
CA THR A 190 -2.37 -0.54 -13.36
C THR A 190 -1.39 0.39 -12.62
N ARG A 191 -1.34 1.68 -12.98
CA ARG A 191 -0.39 2.68 -12.45
C ARG A 191 1.08 2.31 -12.60
N THR A 192 1.42 1.31 -13.42
CA THR A 192 2.80 0.82 -13.59
C THR A 192 3.76 1.87 -14.14
N ARG A 193 3.27 2.90 -14.81
CA ARG A 193 4.06 4.03 -15.30
C ARG A 193 3.95 5.28 -14.43
N GLY A 194 3.30 5.19 -13.26
CA GLY A 194 3.00 6.35 -12.42
C GLY A 194 1.97 7.28 -13.06
N PHE A 195 1.98 8.54 -12.65
CA PHE A 195 1.09 9.58 -13.12
C PHE A 195 1.85 10.56 -14.02
N ASP A 196 1.45 10.66 -15.28
CA ASP A 196 2.05 11.47 -16.33
C ASP A 196 1.18 12.69 -16.66
N ILE A 197 1.81 13.80 -17.05
CA ILE A 197 1.16 14.98 -17.67
C ILE A 197 -0.01 15.51 -16.80
N GLY A 198 0.33 16.15 -15.69
CA GLY A 198 -0.63 16.76 -14.76
C GLY A 198 -1.09 18.16 -15.20
N HIS A 199 -2.41 18.39 -15.25
CA HIS A 199 -2.97 19.74 -15.41
C HIS A 199 -3.68 20.16 -14.13
N TYR A 200 -3.27 21.28 -13.54
CA TYR A 200 -3.73 21.76 -12.24
C TYR A 200 -4.71 22.92 -12.36
N TYR A 201 -5.73 22.95 -11.50
CA TYR A 201 -6.85 23.88 -11.57
C TYR A 201 -7.28 24.35 -10.18
N SER A 202 -7.75 25.60 -10.11
CA SER A 202 -8.31 26.18 -8.89
C SER A 202 -9.79 25.81 -8.68
N ARG A 203 -10.52 25.44 -9.73
CA ARG A 203 -11.96 25.13 -9.67
C ARG A 203 -12.25 23.73 -10.23
N PHE A 204 -13.14 23.01 -9.56
CA PHE A 204 -13.58 21.67 -9.98
C PHE A 204 -14.14 21.67 -11.41
N LYS A 205 -14.94 22.68 -11.77
CA LYS A 205 -15.55 22.78 -13.10
C LYS A 205 -14.50 22.78 -14.22
N ASP A 206 -13.42 23.54 -14.06
CA ASP A 206 -12.37 23.63 -15.08
C ASP A 206 -11.59 22.31 -15.18
N ALA A 207 -11.29 21.69 -14.03
CA ALA A 207 -10.66 20.37 -13.99
C ALA A 207 -11.53 19.29 -14.65
N TYR A 208 -12.85 19.34 -14.43
CA TYR A 208 -13.78 18.37 -15.02
C TYR A 208 -13.93 18.55 -16.54
N GLU A 209 -13.93 19.78 -17.04
CA GLU A 209 -13.93 20.02 -18.50
C GLU A 209 -12.64 19.51 -19.16
N ASP A 210 -11.48 19.74 -18.55
CA ASP A 210 -10.22 19.16 -19.03
C ASP A 210 -10.22 17.63 -18.94
N TYR A 211 -10.68 17.06 -17.82
CA TYR A 211 -10.84 15.62 -17.64
C TYR A 211 -11.67 15.00 -18.76
N LYS A 212 -12.86 15.57 -19.03
CA LYS A 212 -13.77 15.13 -20.08
C LYS A 212 -13.12 15.24 -21.46
N LYS A 213 -12.46 16.35 -21.76
CA LYS A 213 -11.73 16.55 -23.02
C LYS A 213 -10.67 15.47 -23.22
N ARG A 214 -9.81 15.24 -22.23
CA ARG A 214 -8.74 14.24 -22.27
C ARG A 214 -9.27 12.82 -22.40
N CYS A 215 -10.41 12.51 -21.78
CA CYS A 215 -11.08 11.21 -21.94
C CYS A 215 -11.56 10.98 -23.37
N ASN A 216 -12.15 12.01 -24.00
CA ASN A 216 -12.58 11.93 -25.40
C ASN A 216 -11.40 11.75 -26.35
N GLU A 217 -10.33 12.54 -26.18
CA GLU A 217 -9.09 12.40 -26.97
C GLU A 217 -8.49 10.99 -26.83
N MET A 218 -8.40 10.47 -25.60
CA MET A 218 -7.93 9.12 -25.33
C MET A 218 -8.80 8.04 -26.02
N MET A 219 -10.13 8.21 -26.01
CA MET A 219 -11.04 7.30 -26.70
C MET A 219 -10.87 7.34 -28.23
N GLU A 220 -10.78 8.54 -28.81
CA GLU A 220 -10.59 8.72 -30.24
C GLU A 220 -9.26 8.11 -30.71
N ASP A 221 -8.17 8.33 -29.98
CA ASP A 221 -6.87 7.71 -30.24
C ASP A 221 -6.95 6.18 -30.21
N HIS A 222 -7.63 5.62 -29.20
CA HIS A 222 -7.82 4.17 -29.10
C HIS A 222 -8.58 3.62 -30.31
N LEU A 223 -9.69 4.23 -30.68
CA LEU A 223 -10.50 3.81 -31.83
C LEU A 223 -9.71 3.93 -33.14
N ASN A 224 -8.92 4.98 -33.32
CA ASN A 224 -8.04 5.15 -34.47
C ASN A 224 -6.98 4.05 -34.56
N ILE A 225 -6.39 3.64 -33.45
CA ILE A 225 -5.45 2.52 -33.39
C ILE A 225 -6.16 1.21 -33.77
N GLN A 226 -7.34 0.94 -33.21
CA GLN A 226 -8.10 -0.27 -33.54
C GLN A 226 -8.49 -0.29 -35.02
N TYR A 227 -8.97 0.82 -35.56
CA TYR A 227 -9.29 0.97 -36.97
C TYR A 227 -8.09 0.60 -37.87
N ARG A 228 -6.90 1.12 -37.57
CA ARG A 228 -5.67 0.80 -38.32
C ARG A 228 -5.29 -0.69 -38.24
N LYS A 229 -5.59 -1.38 -37.14
CA LYS A 229 -5.33 -2.82 -36.96
C LYS A 229 -6.29 -3.68 -37.79
N ILE A 230 -7.57 -3.31 -37.84
CA ILE A 230 -8.61 -4.08 -38.54
C ILE A 230 -8.74 -3.71 -40.02
N LYS A 231 -8.21 -2.55 -40.43
CA LYS A 231 -8.26 -2.10 -41.83
C LYS A 231 -7.60 -3.16 -42.73
N PRO A 232 -8.31 -3.67 -43.76
CA PRO A 232 -7.74 -4.63 -44.69
C PRO A 232 -6.43 -4.11 -45.29
N LYS A 233 -5.37 -4.91 -45.21
CA LYS A 233 -4.15 -4.67 -45.97
C LYS A 233 -4.43 -5.11 -47.40
N ASN A 234 -4.84 -4.18 -48.26
CA ASN A 234 -4.92 -4.47 -49.70
C ASN A 234 -3.50 -4.83 -50.18
N LYS A 235 -3.20 -6.13 -50.30
CA LYS A 235 -2.31 -6.59 -51.34
C LYS A 235 -3.16 -6.66 -52.60
N GLU A 236 -3.26 -5.53 -53.29
CA GLU A 236 -3.56 -5.56 -54.72
C GLU A 236 -2.41 -6.26 -55.42
N HIS A 237 -2.48 -7.59 -55.46
CA HIS A 237 -1.82 -8.43 -56.44
C HIS A 237 -2.90 -9.29 -57.07
N VAL A 238 -3.68 -8.69 -57.97
CA VAL A 238 -4.42 -9.45 -58.98
C VAL A 238 -4.32 -8.68 -60.29
N ARG A 239 -3.32 -9.13 -61.08
CA ARG A 239 -3.14 -9.06 -62.55
C ARG A 239 -3.25 -7.72 -63.26
#